data_AF-A0A1Y1V8F2-F1
#
_entry.id   AF-A0A1Y1V8F2-F1
#
_cell.length_a   1.000
_cell.length_b   1.000
_cell.length_c   1.000
_cell.angle_alpha   90.00
_cell.angle_beta   90.00
_cell.angle_gamma   90.00
#
_symmetry.space_group_name_H-M   'P 1'
#
loop_
_entity.id
_entity.type
_entity.pdbx_description
1 polymer ?
#
loop_
_entity_poly.entity_id
_entity_poly.type
_entity_poly.pdbx_seq_one_letter_code
_entity_poly.pdbx_strand_id
1 'polypeptide(L)'
;MYSNPTDTLNSNYIISTYSILEEESSLTIRNSDFKEIYGEKGFLSSEKSSIKIENSEFSKNFLKYGIFTINKSIFPLSGTFTINNCNFVNNEGVSGSIFYINDVENVSFPITISSSLFQNNKSKVGGIIYSISRYTQEFVKFISCKFNNNKANLGSISYSLNANTEPYFSNYSELKINKSNFSTNPTYIVLNTIKKNNEFSILSGDTLEGTISLIIFPSDFKSMSSDDLVLFEISTNDTDNSLIIGQYRGYCWGSSCDITNVKVIGNTGSYTLTFRILTFGLYHEFKHNYENFNVIINECNDTFLYRNRDDSKFKSW
;
A
#
# COMPACT_ATOMS: atom_id res chain seq x y z
N MET A 1 -21.40 -12.82 -21.58
CA MET A 1 -21.11 -11.44 -22.02
C MET A 1 -21.68 -10.51 -20.97
N TYR A 2 -20.84 -10.05 -20.04
CA TYR A 2 -21.23 -9.02 -19.08
C TYR A 2 -20.94 -7.67 -19.71
N SER A 3 -21.99 -6.92 -20.02
CA SER A 3 -21.92 -5.55 -20.50
C SER A 3 -21.37 -4.65 -19.39
N ASN A 4 -20.28 -3.93 -19.70
CA ASN A 4 -19.76 -2.84 -18.88
C ASN A 4 -20.85 -1.79 -18.67
N PRO A 5 -21.22 -1.45 -17.42
CA PRO A 5 -21.93 -0.23 -17.15
C PRO A 5 -20.92 0.92 -17.17
N THR A 6 -20.53 1.34 -18.37
CA THR A 6 -20.12 2.74 -18.57
C THR A 6 -21.40 3.56 -18.73
N ASP A 7 -22.21 3.56 -17.67
CA ASP A 7 -23.24 4.59 -17.53
C ASP A 7 -22.48 5.88 -17.20
N THR A 8 -22.57 6.81 -18.13
CA THR A 8 -22.22 8.21 -17.98
C THR A 8 -23.02 8.78 -16.81
N LEU A 9 -22.48 8.64 -15.61
CA LEU A 9 -22.89 9.42 -14.44
C LEU A 9 -22.74 10.89 -14.85
N ASN A 10 -23.88 11.55 -15.04
CA ASN A 10 -23.99 12.99 -15.18
C ASN A 10 -23.09 13.65 -14.12
N SER A 11 -22.04 14.32 -14.58
CA SER A 11 -20.95 14.90 -13.79
C SER A 11 -21.37 16.08 -12.91
N ASN A 12 -22.66 16.21 -12.56
CA ASN A 12 -23.21 17.48 -12.10
C ASN A 12 -23.36 17.65 -10.59
N TYR A 13 -23.13 16.65 -9.73
CA TYR A 13 -22.95 16.89 -8.29
C TYR A 13 -22.10 15.77 -7.66
N ILE A 14 -20.77 15.86 -7.75
CA ILE A 14 -19.92 15.09 -6.83
C ILE A 14 -19.97 15.85 -5.50
N ILE A 15 -20.71 15.32 -4.53
CA ILE A 15 -20.60 15.78 -3.15
C ILE A 15 -19.17 15.49 -2.70
N SER A 16 -18.35 16.53 -2.53
CA SER A 16 -16.98 16.34 -2.05
C SER A 16 -16.99 15.79 -0.61
N THR A 17 -17.98 16.19 0.19
CA THR A 17 -18.09 15.84 1.61
C THR A 17 -19.53 15.82 2.08
N TYR A 18 -19.96 14.76 2.77
CA TYR A 18 -21.33 14.64 3.29
C TYR A 18 -21.59 15.53 4.52
N SER A 19 -20.68 15.53 5.49
CA SER A 19 -20.81 16.35 6.70
C SER A 19 -19.45 16.67 7.29
N ILE A 20 -19.24 17.93 7.65
CA ILE A 20 -18.06 18.40 8.39
C ILE A 20 -18.56 18.91 9.74
N LEU A 21 -18.07 18.32 10.82
CA LEU A 21 -18.23 18.87 12.15
C LEU A 21 -17.14 19.88 12.43
N GLU A 22 -17.53 21.07 12.88
CA GLU A 22 -16.63 22.12 13.33
C GLU A 22 -16.13 21.87 14.76
N GLU A 23 -15.12 22.64 15.20
CA GLU A 23 -14.48 22.46 16.51
C GLU A 23 -15.51 22.47 17.66
N GLU A 24 -15.31 21.61 18.65
CA GLU A 24 -16.16 21.51 19.86
C GLU A 24 -17.65 21.23 19.57
N SER A 25 -17.98 20.72 18.37
CA SER A 25 -19.34 20.36 17.99
C SER A 25 -19.69 18.90 18.31
N SER A 26 -20.98 18.59 18.36
CA SER A 26 -21.47 17.22 18.51
C SER A 26 -22.56 16.89 17.51
N LEU A 27 -22.51 15.68 16.96
CA LEU A 27 -23.52 15.12 16.07
C LEU A 27 -23.98 13.78 16.63
N THR A 28 -25.30 13.64 16.81
CA THR A 28 -25.92 12.36 17.16
C THR A 28 -26.92 11.96 16.08
N ILE A 29 -26.74 10.78 15.50
CA ILE A 29 -27.62 10.17 14.51
C ILE A 29 -28.18 8.87 15.09
N ARG A 30 -29.50 8.67 14.97
CA ARG A 30 -30.19 7.47 15.45
C ARG A 30 -31.24 7.02 14.47
N ASN A 31 -31.42 5.70 14.34
CA ASN A 31 -32.54 5.10 13.60
C ASN A 31 -32.68 5.69 12.19
N SER A 32 -31.56 5.85 11.49
CA SER A 32 -31.48 6.55 10.21
C SER A 32 -30.90 5.67 9.12
N ASP A 33 -31.34 5.90 7.89
CA ASP A 33 -30.86 5.20 6.69
C ASP A 33 -30.11 6.16 5.77
N PHE A 34 -28.90 5.78 5.38
CA PHE A 34 -28.05 6.51 4.43
C PHE A 34 -27.82 5.60 3.21
N LYS A 35 -28.51 5.92 2.12
CA LYS A 35 -28.59 5.06 0.93
C LYS A 35 -28.18 5.81 -0.33
N GLU A 36 -27.41 5.14 -1.18
CA GLU A 36 -27.09 5.63 -2.53
C GLU A 36 -26.43 7.02 -2.51
N ILE A 37 -25.54 7.25 -1.54
CA ILE A 37 -24.71 8.47 -1.44
C ILE A 37 -23.44 8.26 -2.25
N TYR A 38 -23.17 9.20 -3.17
CA TYR A 38 -22.00 9.20 -4.04
C TYR A 38 -21.15 10.45 -3.79
N GLY A 39 -19.86 10.28 -3.55
CA GLY A 39 -18.98 11.40 -3.24
C GLY A 39 -17.53 11.01 -2.98
N GLU A 40 -16.75 11.97 -2.49
CA GLU A 40 -15.37 11.68 -2.08
C GLU A 40 -15.28 11.27 -0.61
N LYS A 41 -15.95 11.99 0.29
CA LYS A 41 -15.83 11.81 1.75
C LYS A 41 -17.21 11.82 2.41
N GLY A 42 -17.39 11.00 3.44
CA GLY A 42 -18.60 11.02 4.26
C GLY A 42 -18.51 12.05 5.39
N PHE A 43 -18.49 11.57 6.63
CA PHE A 43 -18.36 12.36 7.84
C PHE A 43 -16.90 12.68 8.17
N LEU A 44 -16.64 13.94 8.47
CA LEU A 44 -15.39 14.44 9.03
C LEU A 44 -15.65 15.05 10.41
N SER A 45 -14.66 14.91 11.28
CA SER A 45 -14.66 15.43 12.64
C SER A 45 -13.39 16.25 12.85
N SER A 46 -13.54 17.48 13.31
CA SER A 46 -12.44 18.39 13.69
C SER A 46 -12.05 18.24 15.17
N GLU A 47 -11.21 19.14 15.66
CA GLU A 47 -10.77 19.23 17.05
C GLU A 47 -11.94 19.18 18.07
N LYS A 48 -11.82 18.31 19.07
CA LYS A 48 -12.75 18.08 20.20
C LYS A 48 -14.20 17.81 19.81
N SER A 49 -14.49 17.50 18.55
CA SER A 49 -15.85 17.20 18.13
C SER A 49 -16.23 15.75 18.46
N SER A 50 -17.53 15.45 18.51
CA SER A 50 -18.02 14.09 18.80
C SER A 50 -19.09 13.65 17.81
N ILE A 51 -18.89 12.48 17.21
CA ILE A 51 -19.87 11.86 16.31
C ILE A 51 -20.35 10.56 16.95
N LYS A 52 -21.65 10.50 17.19
CA LYS A 52 -22.33 9.34 17.75
C LYS A 52 -23.41 8.84 16.80
N ILE A 53 -23.33 7.59 16.38
CA ILE A 53 -24.27 6.97 15.45
C ILE A 53 -24.78 5.66 16.03
N GLU A 54 -26.10 5.51 16.14
CA GLU A 54 -26.73 4.33 16.74
C GLU A 54 -27.85 3.79 15.85
N ASN A 55 -27.99 2.47 15.77
CA ASN A 55 -29.14 1.79 15.15
C ASN A 55 -29.42 2.28 13.71
N SER A 56 -28.38 2.49 12.92
CA SER A 56 -28.50 3.11 11.59
C SER A 56 -27.96 2.19 10.49
N GLU A 57 -28.44 2.38 9.26
CA GLU A 57 -27.99 1.64 8.09
C GLU A 57 -27.27 2.56 7.11
N PHE A 58 -26.13 2.11 6.60
CA PHE A 58 -25.42 2.70 5.48
C PHE A 58 -25.34 1.66 4.37
N SER A 59 -26.05 1.88 3.25
CA SER A 59 -26.06 0.92 2.17
C SER A 59 -25.98 1.49 0.76
N LYS A 60 -25.29 0.74 -0.12
CA LYS A 60 -25.07 1.12 -1.53
C LYS A 60 -24.42 2.49 -1.73
N ASN A 61 -23.61 2.93 -0.77
CA ASN A 61 -22.88 4.20 -0.91
C ASN A 61 -21.57 3.99 -1.65
N PHE A 62 -21.12 5.00 -2.39
CA PHE A 62 -19.78 5.07 -2.96
C PHE A 62 -19.08 6.33 -2.47
N LEU A 63 -18.08 6.16 -1.61
CA LEU A 63 -17.27 7.25 -1.09
C LEU A 63 -15.79 6.92 -1.23
N LYS A 64 -15.05 7.73 -2.01
CA LYS A 64 -13.64 7.49 -2.33
C LYS A 64 -12.78 7.22 -1.08
N TYR A 65 -13.01 8.00 -0.02
CA TYR A 65 -12.30 7.95 1.27
C TYR A 65 -13.21 7.48 2.41
N GLY A 66 -14.14 6.56 2.11
CA GLY A 66 -15.02 5.93 3.08
C GLY A 66 -16.11 6.85 3.65
N ILE A 67 -16.99 6.23 4.44
CA ILE A 67 -18.08 6.90 5.17
C ILE A 67 -17.53 7.80 6.29
N PHE A 68 -16.43 7.42 6.92
CA PHE A 68 -15.76 8.20 7.96
C PHE A 68 -14.33 8.47 7.52
N THR A 69 -14.01 9.75 7.38
CA THR A 69 -12.70 10.20 6.90
C THR A 69 -11.99 10.94 8.02
N ILE A 70 -10.79 10.47 8.37
CA ILE A 70 -9.93 11.05 9.40
C ILE A 70 -8.58 11.33 8.74
N ASN A 71 -8.28 12.61 8.52
CA ASN A 71 -7.06 13.02 7.83
C ASN A 71 -6.51 14.34 8.39
N LYS A 72 -5.32 14.28 9.00
CA LYS A 72 -4.68 15.44 9.64
C LYS A 72 -4.33 16.53 8.64
N SER A 73 -3.98 16.17 7.41
CA SER A 73 -3.62 17.15 6.37
C SER A 73 -4.78 18.10 6.02
N ILE A 74 -6.01 17.78 6.44
CA ILE A 74 -7.19 18.58 6.17
C ILE A 74 -7.56 19.43 7.39
N PHE A 75 -7.55 18.85 8.60
CA PHE A 75 -7.94 19.54 9.83
C PHE A 75 -7.07 19.09 11.01
N PRO A 76 -6.81 19.96 12.01
CA PRO A 76 -6.35 19.49 13.31
C PRO A 76 -7.43 18.56 13.87
N LEU A 77 -7.04 17.32 14.05
CA LEU A 77 -7.94 16.28 14.51
C LEU A 77 -7.85 16.30 16.07
N SER A 78 -8.97 16.19 16.81
CA SER A 78 -9.01 15.56 18.17
C SER A 78 -10.40 15.00 18.56
N GLY A 79 -11.22 14.63 17.58
CA GLY A 79 -12.60 14.21 17.80
C GLY A 79 -12.81 12.72 18.14
N THR A 80 -14.01 12.40 18.62
CA THR A 80 -14.39 11.04 19.05
C THR A 80 -15.49 10.46 18.16
N PHE A 81 -15.43 9.16 17.89
CA PHE A 81 -16.43 8.44 17.11
C PHE A 81 -16.97 7.26 17.93
N THR A 82 -18.30 7.24 18.12
CA THR A 82 -18.99 6.10 18.73
C THR A 82 -20.07 5.59 17.78
N ILE A 83 -19.87 4.39 17.25
CA ILE A 83 -20.77 3.76 16.28
C ILE A 83 -21.29 2.46 16.89
N ASN A 84 -22.60 2.37 17.10
CA ASN A 84 -23.18 1.23 17.80
C ASN A 84 -24.37 0.64 17.04
N ASN A 85 -24.41 -0.69 16.94
CA ASN A 85 -25.52 -1.43 16.34
C ASN A 85 -25.90 -0.91 14.94
N CYS A 86 -24.90 -0.68 14.09
CA CYS A 86 -25.10 -0.17 12.73
C CYS A 86 -24.86 -1.26 11.68
N ASN A 87 -25.51 -1.11 10.53
CA ASN A 87 -25.35 -2.00 9.38
C ASN A 87 -24.66 -1.26 8.23
N PHE A 88 -23.56 -1.81 7.73
CA PHE A 88 -22.82 -1.30 6.58
C PHE A 88 -22.88 -2.34 5.46
N VAL A 89 -23.73 -2.13 4.46
CA VAL A 89 -24.09 -3.15 3.47
C VAL A 89 -23.87 -2.67 2.04
N ASN A 90 -23.08 -3.41 1.26
CA ASN A 90 -22.79 -3.11 -0.15
C ASN A 90 -22.22 -1.69 -0.37
N ASN A 91 -21.40 -1.17 0.55
CA ASN A 91 -20.73 0.11 0.35
C ASN A 91 -19.42 -0.10 -0.42
N GLU A 92 -19.05 0.90 -1.21
CA GLU A 92 -17.86 0.91 -2.04
C GLU A 92 -16.96 2.11 -1.73
N GLY A 93 -15.64 1.92 -1.83
CA GLY A 93 -14.65 2.99 -1.70
C GLY A 93 -13.35 2.70 -2.43
N VAL A 94 -12.41 3.63 -2.43
CA VAL A 94 -11.06 3.38 -2.99
C VAL A 94 -10.14 2.89 -1.88
N SER A 95 -10.08 3.61 -0.76
CA SER A 95 -9.23 3.29 0.40
C SER A 95 -10.10 3.25 1.65
N GLY A 96 -10.52 2.06 2.08
CA GLY A 96 -11.54 1.93 3.11
C GLY A 96 -12.93 2.22 2.56
N SER A 97 -13.84 1.25 2.54
CA SER A 97 -15.24 1.55 2.20
C SER A 97 -15.94 2.30 3.33
N ILE A 98 -15.53 2.06 4.58
CA ILE A 98 -16.18 2.64 5.77
C ILE A 98 -15.24 3.65 6.45
N PHE A 99 -13.99 3.27 6.72
CA PHE A 99 -13.04 4.14 7.42
C PHE A 99 -11.80 4.39 6.58
N TYR A 100 -11.45 5.66 6.43
CA TYR A 100 -10.18 6.11 5.89
C TYR A 100 -9.44 6.93 6.94
N ILE A 101 -8.27 6.46 7.36
CA ILE A 101 -7.45 7.10 8.39
C ILE A 101 -6.05 7.38 7.81
N ASN A 102 -5.80 8.64 7.50
CA ASN A 102 -4.54 9.11 6.92
C ASN A 102 -3.76 9.93 7.95
N ASP A 103 -2.64 9.34 8.39
CA ASP A 103 -1.63 9.91 9.28
C ASP A 103 -2.18 10.80 10.41
N VAL A 104 -2.32 10.22 11.59
CA VAL A 104 -2.85 10.92 12.77
C VAL A 104 -1.73 11.03 13.78
N GLU A 105 -1.50 12.23 14.32
CA GLU A 105 -0.55 12.43 15.41
C GLU A 105 -1.01 11.72 16.69
N ASN A 106 -0.13 11.67 17.69
CA ASN A 106 -0.40 11.12 19.02
C ASN A 106 -1.38 12.01 19.82
N VAL A 107 -2.57 12.19 19.27
CA VAL A 107 -3.70 12.87 19.88
C VAL A 107 -4.82 11.83 20.04
N SER A 108 -5.64 11.96 21.08
CA SER A 108 -6.63 10.95 21.46
C SER A 108 -7.82 10.98 20.50
N PHE A 109 -7.97 9.95 19.65
CA PHE A 109 -9.12 9.77 18.74
C PHE A 109 -9.83 8.45 18.94
N PRO A 110 -10.50 8.25 20.07
CA PRO A 110 -11.22 7.00 20.27
C PRO A 110 -12.30 6.85 19.19
N ILE A 111 -12.13 5.83 18.35
CA ILE A 111 -13.13 5.30 17.43
C ILE A 111 -13.55 3.96 17.99
N THR A 112 -14.74 3.91 18.58
CA THR A 112 -15.31 2.65 19.07
C THR A 112 -16.49 2.27 18.20
N ILE A 113 -16.39 1.09 17.59
CA ILE A 113 -17.45 0.46 16.82
C ILE A 113 -17.90 -0.78 17.58
N SER A 114 -19.17 -0.85 17.94
CA SER A 114 -19.74 -1.98 18.68
C SER A 114 -20.94 -2.60 17.98
N SER A 115 -21.05 -3.92 18.09
CA SER A 115 -22.24 -4.69 17.70
C SER A 115 -22.74 -4.42 16.28
N SER A 116 -21.82 -4.09 15.36
CA SER A 116 -22.16 -3.65 14.01
C SER A 116 -21.88 -4.75 12.96
N LEU A 117 -22.60 -4.70 11.85
CA LEU A 117 -22.47 -5.64 10.73
C LEU A 117 -21.82 -4.95 9.54
N PHE A 118 -20.77 -5.57 8.99
CA PHE A 118 -20.10 -5.16 7.77
C PHE A 118 -20.27 -6.25 6.72
N GLN A 119 -21.14 -6.04 5.73
CA GLN A 119 -21.49 -7.05 4.74
C GLN A 119 -21.30 -6.58 3.30
N ASN A 120 -20.62 -7.39 2.49
CA ASN A 120 -20.44 -7.18 1.05
C ASN A 120 -19.83 -5.81 0.70
N ASN A 121 -19.09 -5.19 1.60
CA ASN A 121 -18.43 -3.93 1.30
C ASN A 121 -17.17 -4.19 0.47
N LYS A 122 -16.83 -3.23 -0.39
CA LYS A 122 -15.73 -3.37 -1.34
C LYS A 122 -14.85 -2.12 -1.36
N SER A 123 -13.54 -2.32 -1.41
CA SER A 123 -12.61 -1.24 -1.72
C SER A 123 -11.44 -1.73 -2.58
N LYS A 124 -10.54 -0.84 -3.03
CA LYS A 124 -9.27 -1.29 -3.61
C LYS A 124 -8.32 -1.78 -2.51
N VAL A 125 -8.22 -1.01 -1.42
CA VAL A 125 -7.32 -1.28 -0.29
C VAL A 125 -8.08 -1.08 1.02
N GLY A 126 -8.01 -2.07 1.92
CA GLY A 126 -8.71 -2.06 3.21
C GLY A 126 -10.23 -2.15 3.02
N GLY A 127 -10.78 -3.35 2.92
CA GLY A 127 -12.18 -3.58 2.54
C GLY A 127 -13.17 -2.82 3.42
N ILE A 128 -12.89 -2.70 4.72
CA ILE A 128 -13.65 -1.88 5.68
C ILE A 128 -12.87 -0.66 6.11
N ILE A 129 -11.63 -0.88 6.56
CA ILE A 129 -10.76 0.15 7.09
C ILE A 129 -9.43 0.17 6.36
N TYR A 130 -9.06 1.36 5.92
CA TYR A 130 -7.72 1.70 5.50
C TYR A 130 -7.14 2.65 6.54
N SER A 131 -6.00 2.28 7.13
CA SER A 131 -5.27 3.17 8.03
C SER A 131 -3.77 3.11 7.79
N ILE A 132 -3.14 4.28 7.76
CA ILE A 132 -1.67 4.40 7.76
C ILE A 132 -1.15 5.14 9.00
N SER A 133 -2.03 5.36 9.99
CA SER A 133 -1.62 6.00 11.25
C SER A 133 -0.85 5.02 12.13
N ARG A 134 0.25 5.50 12.71
CA ARG A 134 1.12 4.76 13.65
C ARG A 134 0.44 4.39 14.97
N TYR A 135 -0.70 4.99 15.26
CA TYR A 135 -1.39 4.84 16.54
C TYR A 135 -2.78 4.20 16.44
N THR A 136 -3.15 3.73 15.25
CA THR A 136 -4.47 3.15 14.98
C THR A 136 -4.88 2.06 15.99
N GLN A 137 -3.93 1.21 16.41
CA GLN A 137 -4.18 0.14 17.37
C GLN A 137 -4.69 0.64 18.73
N GLU A 138 -4.33 1.87 19.13
CA GLU A 138 -4.63 2.42 20.44
C GLU A 138 -6.06 2.96 20.49
N PHE A 139 -6.54 3.51 19.37
CA PHE A 139 -7.77 4.30 19.35
C PHE A 139 -8.90 3.68 18.53
N VAL A 140 -8.62 2.76 17.61
CA VAL A 140 -9.66 2.14 16.77
C VAL A 140 -9.99 0.75 17.28
N LYS A 141 -11.24 0.56 17.69
CA LYS A 141 -11.72 -0.68 18.32
C LYS A 141 -13.01 -1.17 17.68
N PHE A 142 -12.99 -2.40 17.18
CA PHE A 142 -14.15 -3.15 16.71
C PHE A 142 -14.53 -4.20 17.76
N ILE A 143 -15.66 -4.00 18.44
CA ILE A 143 -16.12 -4.83 19.56
C ILE A 143 -17.39 -5.56 19.13
N SER A 144 -17.37 -6.89 19.17
CA SER A 144 -18.53 -7.74 18.83
C SER A 144 -19.13 -7.45 17.44
N CYS A 145 -18.28 -7.06 16.48
CA CYS A 145 -18.70 -6.77 15.10
C CYS A 145 -18.64 -8.04 14.24
N LYS A 146 -19.45 -8.06 13.16
CA LYS A 146 -19.48 -9.16 12.18
C LYS A 146 -18.99 -8.67 10.82
N PHE A 147 -18.16 -9.47 10.15
CA PHE A 147 -17.53 -9.14 8.87
C PHE A 147 -17.81 -10.22 7.84
N ASN A 148 -18.75 -9.97 6.93
CA ASN A 148 -19.27 -10.97 6.00
C ASN A 148 -18.97 -10.59 4.55
N ASN A 149 -18.15 -11.40 3.87
CA ASN A 149 -17.91 -11.29 2.41
C ASN A 149 -17.47 -9.87 1.96
N ASN A 150 -16.69 -9.17 2.78
CA ASN A 150 -16.06 -7.91 2.38
C ASN A 150 -14.87 -8.22 1.46
N LYS A 151 -14.54 -7.30 0.54
CA LYS A 151 -13.54 -7.54 -0.51
C LYS A 151 -12.62 -6.34 -0.70
N ALA A 152 -11.33 -6.59 -0.84
CA ALA A 152 -10.35 -5.63 -1.33
C ALA A 152 -9.18 -6.38 -1.99
N ASN A 153 -8.39 -5.69 -2.80
CA ASN A 153 -7.17 -6.28 -3.38
C ASN A 153 -6.12 -6.52 -2.28
N LEU A 154 -6.11 -5.68 -1.24
CA LEU A 154 -5.26 -5.76 -0.06
C LEU A 154 -6.12 -5.58 1.19
N GLY A 155 -6.16 -6.59 2.05
CA GLY A 155 -6.86 -6.56 3.33
C GLY A 155 -8.37 -6.45 3.18
N SER A 156 -9.08 -7.58 2.99
CA SER A 156 -10.55 -7.60 2.83
C SER A 156 -11.32 -7.02 4.02
N ILE A 157 -10.68 -6.86 5.18
CA ILE A 157 -11.20 -6.12 6.32
C ILE A 157 -10.34 -4.89 6.57
N SER A 158 -9.04 -5.08 6.83
CA SER A 158 -8.15 -4.03 7.29
C SER A 158 -6.87 -3.96 6.47
N TYR A 159 -6.53 -2.75 6.05
CA TYR A 159 -5.19 -2.39 5.61
C TYR A 159 -4.55 -1.46 6.64
N SER A 160 -3.34 -1.78 7.09
CA SER A 160 -2.63 -1.04 8.15
C SER A 160 -1.21 -0.66 7.74
N LEU A 161 -0.60 0.33 8.39
CA LEU A 161 0.79 0.71 8.08
C LEU A 161 1.76 -0.46 8.30
N ASN A 162 1.60 -1.16 9.42
CA ASN A 162 2.33 -2.38 9.75
C ASN A 162 1.50 -3.20 10.76
N ALA A 163 1.96 -4.42 11.06
CA ALA A 163 1.23 -5.34 11.94
C ALA A 163 0.99 -4.78 13.35
N ASN A 164 1.90 -3.94 13.86
CA ASN A 164 1.79 -3.30 15.18
C ASN A 164 0.91 -2.04 15.16
N THR A 165 0.23 -1.76 14.04
CA THR A 165 -0.68 -0.62 13.89
C THR A 165 -2.05 -1.08 13.42
N GLU A 166 -2.33 -2.37 13.45
CA GLU A 166 -3.65 -2.89 13.13
C GLU A 166 -4.67 -2.43 14.18
N PRO A 167 -5.90 -2.05 13.79
CA PRO A 167 -6.97 -1.77 14.74
C PRO A 167 -7.20 -2.96 15.69
N TYR A 168 -7.75 -2.69 16.87
CA TYR A 168 -8.19 -3.75 17.76
C TYR A 168 -9.50 -4.38 17.27
N PHE A 169 -9.52 -5.71 17.17
CA PHE A 169 -10.73 -6.50 16.88
C PHE A 169 -10.96 -7.51 18.00
N SER A 170 -12.14 -7.51 18.63
CA SER A 170 -12.44 -8.44 19.73
C SER A 170 -12.44 -9.91 19.30
N ASN A 171 -12.64 -10.20 18.02
CA ASN A 171 -12.60 -11.54 17.42
C ASN A 171 -11.42 -11.71 16.44
N TYR A 172 -10.30 -11.00 16.66
CA TYR A 172 -9.14 -11.00 15.77
C TYR A 172 -8.66 -12.41 15.38
N SER A 173 -8.57 -13.34 16.34
CA SER A 173 -8.10 -14.71 16.09
C SER A 173 -8.96 -15.49 15.09
N GLU A 174 -10.29 -15.27 15.11
CA GLU A 174 -11.22 -15.87 14.15
C GLU A 174 -11.02 -15.26 12.76
N LEU A 175 -10.93 -13.92 12.70
CA LEU A 175 -10.78 -13.20 11.43
C LEU A 175 -9.45 -13.51 10.73
N LYS A 176 -8.38 -13.80 11.49
CA LYS A 176 -7.04 -14.06 10.95
C LYS A 176 -6.90 -15.43 10.28
N ILE A 177 -7.87 -16.33 10.44
CA ILE A 177 -7.92 -17.63 9.74
C ILE A 177 -7.90 -17.40 8.22
N ASN A 178 -8.63 -16.38 7.74
CA ASN A 178 -8.52 -15.94 6.37
C ASN A 178 -7.39 -14.91 6.22
N LYS A 179 -6.27 -15.33 5.63
CA LYS A 179 -5.08 -14.49 5.41
C LYS A 179 -5.35 -13.24 4.57
N SER A 180 -6.42 -13.20 3.76
CA SER A 180 -6.75 -12.01 2.97
C SER A 180 -7.36 -10.88 3.80
N ASN A 181 -7.85 -11.15 5.02
CA ASN A 181 -8.58 -10.18 5.83
C ASN A 181 -7.72 -9.00 6.27
N PHE A 182 -6.45 -9.25 6.54
CA PHE A 182 -5.52 -8.25 7.04
C PHE A 182 -4.35 -8.14 6.06
N SER A 183 -3.97 -6.92 5.74
CA SER A 183 -2.77 -6.64 4.96
C SER A 183 -2.10 -5.40 5.51
N THR A 184 -0.79 -5.31 5.29
CA THR A 184 0.00 -4.18 5.77
C THR A 184 0.77 -3.55 4.64
N ASN A 185 1.25 -2.33 4.87
CA ASN A 185 2.27 -1.76 4.01
C ASN A 185 3.53 -2.65 4.04
N PRO A 186 4.23 -2.80 2.90
CA PRO A 186 5.56 -3.37 2.88
C PRO A 186 6.50 -2.60 3.82
N THR A 187 7.42 -3.31 4.46
CA THR A 187 8.37 -2.75 5.41
C THR A 187 9.83 -2.97 5.01
N TYR A 188 10.08 -3.93 4.14
CA TYR A 188 11.39 -4.25 3.59
C TYR A 188 11.24 -4.92 2.23
N ILE A 189 12.35 -4.96 1.54
CA ILE A 189 12.54 -5.63 0.27
C ILE A 189 13.30 -6.93 0.50
N VAL A 190 12.97 -8.00 -0.23
CA VAL A 190 13.75 -9.24 -0.19
C VAL A 190 14.24 -9.57 -1.59
N LEU A 191 15.55 -9.76 -1.72
CA LEU A 191 16.14 -10.32 -2.91
C LEU A 191 15.84 -11.83 -2.97
N ASN A 192 14.91 -12.26 -3.81
CA ASN A 192 14.71 -13.69 -4.06
C ASN A 192 15.69 -14.14 -5.15
N THR A 193 16.93 -14.48 -4.78
CA THR A 193 17.91 -15.03 -5.73
C THR A 193 18.00 -16.54 -5.62
N ILE A 194 18.27 -17.18 -6.76
CA ILE A 194 18.59 -18.62 -6.82
C ILE A 194 19.98 -18.89 -6.21
N LYS A 195 20.86 -17.87 -6.15
CA LYS A 195 22.23 -18.00 -5.66
C LYS A 195 22.31 -17.81 -4.16
N LYS A 196 22.96 -18.76 -3.49
CA LYS A 196 23.24 -18.73 -2.06
C LYS A 196 24.07 -17.46 -1.75
N ASN A 197 23.62 -16.65 -0.78
CA ASN A 197 24.30 -15.44 -0.25
C ASN A 197 24.20 -14.13 -1.07
N ASN A 198 23.27 -14.00 -2.03
CA ASN A 198 23.10 -12.75 -2.81
C ASN A 198 24.40 -12.31 -3.51
N GLU A 199 25.23 -13.26 -3.93
CA GLU A 199 26.50 -13.02 -4.60
C GLU A 199 26.45 -13.51 -6.04
N PHE A 200 26.85 -12.64 -6.96
CA PHE A 200 26.93 -12.92 -8.38
C PHE A 200 28.40 -12.89 -8.80
N SER A 201 28.95 -14.03 -9.21
CA SER A 201 30.25 -14.08 -9.85
C SER A 201 30.07 -14.02 -11.38
N ILE A 202 30.70 -13.05 -12.03
CA ILE A 202 30.55 -12.75 -13.46
C ILE A 202 31.88 -12.34 -14.10
N LEU A 203 31.96 -12.31 -15.43
CA LEU A 203 32.99 -11.54 -16.14
C LEU A 203 32.48 -10.12 -16.43
N SER A 204 33.42 -9.19 -16.58
CA SER A 204 33.11 -7.78 -16.84
C SER A 204 32.29 -7.59 -18.12
N GLY A 205 31.03 -7.16 -18.05
CA GLY A 205 30.13 -6.99 -19.19
C GLY A 205 29.23 -8.19 -19.48
N ASP A 206 29.31 -9.25 -18.67
CA ASP A 206 28.28 -10.27 -18.64
C ASP A 206 26.96 -9.69 -18.13
N THR A 207 25.86 -10.29 -18.59
CA THR A 207 24.53 -9.96 -18.07
C THR A 207 24.38 -10.64 -16.71
N LEU A 208 23.85 -9.92 -15.73
CA LEU A 208 23.43 -10.50 -14.46
C LEU A 208 22.29 -11.49 -14.73
N GLU A 209 22.61 -12.79 -14.69
CA GLU A 209 21.63 -13.85 -14.83
C GLU A 209 20.87 -14.07 -13.52
N GLY A 210 19.55 -13.96 -13.59
CA GLY A 210 18.63 -14.29 -12.49
C GLY A 210 17.46 -13.33 -12.42
N THR A 211 16.28 -13.85 -12.11
CA THR A 211 15.14 -13.01 -11.73
C THR A 211 15.36 -12.53 -10.30
N ILE A 212 15.68 -11.25 -10.12
CA ILE A 212 15.68 -10.63 -8.79
C ILE A 212 14.22 -10.37 -8.41
N SER A 213 13.47 -11.40 -8.02
CA SER A 213 12.07 -11.18 -7.65
C SER A 213 11.99 -10.52 -6.28
N LEU A 214 11.60 -9.25 -6.24
CA LEU A 214 11.43 -8.52 -5.00
C LEU A 214 10.00 -8.69 -4.50
N ILE A 215 9.80 -9.47 -3.44
CA ILE A 215 8.46 -9.77 -2.94
C ILE A 215 7.87 -8.56 -2.23
N ILE A 216 7.04 -7.81 -2.94
CA ILE A 216 6.15 -6.80 -2.37
C ILE A 216 4.77 -7.47 -2.24
N PHE A 217 4.32 -7.79 -1.03
CA PHE A 217 3.16 -8.65 -0.71
C PHE A 217 1.98 -8.66 -1.73
N PRO A 218 1.33 -9.83 -1.93
CA PRO A 218 0.47 -10.08 -3.09
C PRO A 218 -0.77 -9.17 -3.11
N SER A 219 -0.94 -8.43 -4.20
CA SER A 219 -2.25 -7.91 -4.62
C SER A 219 -2.71 -8.61 -5.90
N ASP A 220 -4.02 -8.70 -6.11
CA ASP A 220 -4.58 -9.17 -7.39
C ASP A 220 -4.44 -8.03 -8.42
N PHE A 221 -3.48 -8.16 -9.35
CA PHE A 221 -3.03 -7.10 -10.26
C PHE A 221 -3.94 -6.82 -11.46
N LYS A 222 -5.11 -7.46 -11.53
CA LYS A 222 -6.03 -7.32 -12.68
C LYS A 222 -6.58 -5.90 -12.89
N SER A 223 -6.30 -4.96 -11.98
CA SER A 223 -6.87 -3.60 -12.00
C SER A 223 -5.84 -2.47 -11.77
N MET A 224 -4.53 -2.73 -11.95
CA MET A 224 -3.50 -1.70 -11.82
C MET A 224 -3.61 -0.65 -12.94
N SER A 225 -3.51 0.62 -12.55
CA SER A 225 -3.27 1.75 -13.44
C SER A 225 -1.76 2.04 -13.55
N SER A 226 -1.36 2.91 -14.48
CA SER A 226 0.04 3.34 -14.61
C SER A 226 0.58 4.01 -13.35
N ASP A 227 -0.29 4.69 -12.61
CA ASP A 227 0.08 5.42 -11.39
C ASP A 227 0.36 4.46 -10.21
N ASP A 228 -0.05 3.20 -10.34
CA ASP A 228 0.16 2.16 -9.34
C ASP A 228 1.51 1.45 -9.51
N LEU A 229 2.30 1.81 -10.54
CA LEU A 229 3.59 1.19 -10.83
C LEU A 229 4.67 1.61 -9.83
N VAL A 230 5.37 0.61 -9.29
CA VAL A 230 6.58 0.79 -8.48
C VAL A 230 7.76 0.89 -9.44
N LEU A 231 8.45 2.02 -9.47
CA LEU A 231 9.66 2.22 -10.27
C LEU A 231 10.90 1.92 -9.44
N PHE A 232 11.97 1.45 -10.09
CA PHE A 232 13.22 1.12 -9.41
C PHE A 232 14.47 1.53 -10.21
N GLU A 233 15.60 1.55 -9.51
CA GLU A 233 16.94 1.72 -10.07
C GLU A 233 17.94 0.75 -9.42
N ILE A 234 18.95 0.34 -10.19
CA ILE A 234 20.14 -0.36 -9.74
C ILE A 234 21.34 0.57 -9.91
N SER A 235 22.10 0.75 -8.84
CA SER A 235 23.33 1.56 -8.83
C SER A 235 24.51 0.77 -8.29
N THR A 236 25.73 1.15 -8.65
CA THR A 236 26.97 0.63 -8.07
C THR A 236 27.52 1.60 -7.03
N ASN A 237 28.18 1.07 -6.00
CA ASN A 237 28.87 1.88 -4.99
C ASN A 237 30.20 2.47 -5.47
N ASP A 238 30.76 1.98 -6.58
CA ASP A 238 32.04 2.43 -7.14
C ASP A 238 31.89 2.75 -8.64
N THR A 239 31.45 3.98 -8.93
CA THR A 239 31.24 4.47 -10.30
C THR A 239 32.53 4.79 -11.05
N ASP A 240 33.67 4.83 -10.35
CA ASP A 240 34.98 5.10 -10.96
C ASP A 240 35.60 3.81 -11.52
N ASN A 241 35.38 2.67 -10.85
CA ASN A 241 35.89 1.36 -11.26
C ASN A 241 34.82 0.43 -11.83
N SER A 242 33.55 0.83 -11.87
CA SER A 242 32.47 0.06 -12.48
C SER A 242 31.37 0.94 -13.09
N LEU A 243 30.64 0.36 -14.04
CA LEU A 243 29.54 0.95 -14.77
C LEU A 243 28.46 -0.11 -14.99
N ILE A 244 27.20 0.29 -14.79
CA ILE A 244 26.04 -0.54 -15.09
C ILE A 244 25.48 -0.11 -16.45
N ILE A 245 25.26 -1.08 -17.33
CA ILE A 245 24.68 -0.86 -18.67
C ILE A 245 23.40 -1.69 -18.82
N GLY A 246 22.45 -1.19 -19.61
CA GLY A 246 21.21 -1.90 -19.95
C GLY A 246 20.01 -1.40 -19.14
N GLN A 247 19.11 -2.30 -18.75
CA GLN A 247 17.85 -1.95 -18.06
C GLN A 247 18.02 -1.81 -16.54
N TYR A 248 18.94 -0.95 -16.11
CA TYR A 248 19.20 -0.70 -14.68
C TYR A 248 18.12 0.17 -14.02
N ARG A 249 17.20 0.74 -14.81
CA ARG A 249 15.96 1.37 -14.34
C ARG A 249 14.77 0.63 -14.93
N GLY A 250 13.72 0.44 -14.14
CA GLY A 250 12.56 -0.31 -14.57
C GLY A 250 11.35 -0.09 -13.68
N TYR A 251 10.37 -0.98 -13.82
CA TYR A 251 9.17 -1.01 -13.01
C TYR A 251 8.90 -2.43 -12.52
N CYS A 252 8.26 -2.54 -11.37
CA CYS A 252 7.77 -3.80 -10.84
C CYS A 252 6.40 -4.10 -11.45
N TRP A 253 6.22 -5.34 -11.89
CA TRP A 253 4.90 -5.83 -12.25
C TRP A 253 4.43 -6.75 -11.16
N GLY A 254 3.46 -6.26 -10.42
CA GLY A 254 2.87 -7.04 -9.39
C GLY A 254 3.64 -7.04 -8.08
N SER A 255 3.84 -8.23 -7.52
CA SER A 255 4.60 -8.46 -6.30
C SER A 255 6.06 -8.77 -6.57
N SER A 256 6.56 -8.52 -7.79
CA SER A 256 7.92 -8.80 -8.21
C SER A 256 8.42 -7.73 -9.17
N CYS A 257 9.72 -7.45 -9.14
CA CYS A 257 10.38 -6.57 -10.10
C CYS A 257 11.42 -7.39 -10.84
N ASP A 258 11.15 -7.74 -12.09
CA ASP A 258 12.08 -8.60 -12.82
C ASP A 258 13.18 -7.75 -13.44
N ILE A 259 14.41 -7.98 -13.00
CA ILE A 259 15.60 -7.34 -13.54
C ILE A 259 16.12 -8.22 -14.67
N THR A 260 16.12 -7.70 -15.88
CA THR A 260 16.66 -8.39 -17.05
C THR A 260 17.62 -7.47 -17.81
N ASN A 261 18.55 -8.05 -18.57
CA ASN A 261 19.43 -7.28 -19.46
C ASN A 261 20.25 -6.19 -18.75
N VAL A 262 20.70 -6.44 -17.52
CA VAL A 262 21.61 -5.57 -16.78
C VAL A 262 23.01 -6.16 -16.86
N LYS A 263 23.96 -5.38 -17.37
CA LYS A 263 25.38 -5.73 -17.44
C LYS A 263 26.18 -4.89 -16.46
N VAL A 264 27.20 -5.49 -15.87
CA VAL A 264 28.12 -4.78 -14.98
C VAL A 264 29.51 -4.85 -15.60
N ILE A 265 30.05 -3.70 -15.97
CA ILE A 265 31.39 -3.56 -16.52
C ILE A 265 32.25 -2.92 -15.45
N GLY A 266 33.42 -3.48 -15.18
CA GLY A 266 34.36 -2.91 -14.23
C GLY A 266 35.69 -3.64 -14.24
N ASN A 267 36.60 -3.17 -13.40
CA ASN A 267 37.86 -3.87 -13.12
C ASN A 267 37.59 -5.14 -12.31
N THR A 268 38.58 -6.04 -12.21
CA THR A 268 38.49 -7.21 -11.33
C THR A 268 38.32 -6.74 -9.88
N GLY A 269 37.33 -7.28 -9.17
CA GLY A 269 37.04 -6.84 -7.82
C GLY A 269 35.66 -7.25 -7.31
N SER A 270 35.38 -6.87 -6.08
CA SER A 270 34.06 -7.05 -5.44
C SER A 270 33.35 -5.70 -5.36
N TYR A 271 32.15 -5.66 -5.90
CA TYR A 271 31.31 -4.48 -6.00
C TYR A 271 29.99 -4.72 -5.27
N THR A 272 29.45 -3.68 -4.66
CA THR A 272 28.11 -3.72 -4.09
C THR A 272 27.16 -2.98 -5.00
N LEU A 273 26.17 -3.70 -5.52
CA LEU A 273 25.05 -3.11 -6.23
C LEU A 273 23.90 -2.87 -5.26
N THR A 274 23.22 -1.75 -5.45
CA THR A 274 22.05 -1.35 -4.68
C THR A 274 20.85 -1.32 -5.60
N PHE A 275 19.86 -2.17 -5.32
CA PHE A 275 18.51 -2.02 -5.82
C PHE A 275 17.77 -0.99 -4.96
N ARG A 276 17.10 -0.01 -5.55
CA ARG A 276 16.32 0.99 -4.83
C ARG A 276 14.99 1.25 -5.52
N ILE A 277 13.90 1.28 -4.74
CA ILE A 277 12.61 1.76 -5.20
C ILE A 277 12.64 3.29 -5.29
N LEU A 278 12.23 3.81 -6.45
CA LEU A 278 12.10 5.24 -6.74
C LEU A 278 10.66 5.74 -6.50
N THR A 279 9.65 4.94 -6.83
CA THR A 279 8.23 5.26 -6.59
C THR A 279 7.52 4.07 -5.97
N PHE A 280 6.55 4.33 -5.10
CA PHE A 280 5.90 3.28 -4.29
C PHE A 280 4.53 2.83 -4.82
N GLY A 281 4.02 3.44 -5.89
CA GLY A 281 2.70 3.12 -6.45
C GLY A 281 1.59 3.21 -5.40
N LEU A 282 0.89 2.11 -5.17
CA LEU A 282 -0.18 1.99 -4.15
C LEU A 282 0.31 1.93 -2.70
N TYR A 283 1.61 1.75 -2.48
CA TYR A 283 2.20 1.61 -1.16
C TYR A 283 2.69 2.96 -0.62
N HIS A 284 2.79 3.03 0.71
CA HIS A 284 3.47 4.13 1.39
C HIS A 284 4.97 3.92 1.34
N GLU A 285 5.71 5.04 1.29
CA GLU A 285 7.16 5.01 1.46
C GLU A 285 7.55 4.32 2.76
N PHE A 286 8.55 3.45 2.67
CA PHE A 286 9.08 2.71 3.82
C PHE A 286 10.61 2.78 3.83
N LYS A 287 11.19 2.77 5.04
CA LYS A 287 12.62 3.08 5.25
C LYS A 287 13.58 2.11 4.56
N HIS A 288 13.23 0.84 4.47
CA HIS A 288 14.07 -0.20 3.87
C HIS A 288 13.63 -0.50 2.44
N ASN A 289 13.48 0.55 1.63
CA ASN A 289 13.09 0.52 0.21
C ASN A 289 14.27 0.25 -0.74
N TYR A 290 15.36 -0.31 -0.22
CA TYR A 290 16.53 -0.70 -1.00
C TYR A 290 17.07 -2.02 -0.48
N GLU A 291 17.80 -2.73 -1.34
CA GLU A 291 18.49 -3.97 -1.00
C GLU A 291 19.85 -4.00 -1.69
N ASN A 292 20.87 -4.50 -0.99
CA ASN A 292 22.22 -4.57 -1.50
C ASN A 292 22.57 -6.02 -1.87
N PHE A 293 23.32 -6.20 -2.96
CA PHE A 293 23.84 -7.49 -3.36
C PHE A 293 25.25 -7.35 -3.95
N ASN A 294 26.04 -8.40 -3.82
CA ASN A 294 27.45 -8.37 -4.19
C ASN A 294 27.64 -8.94 -5.60
N VAL A 295 28.50 -8.28 -6.37
CA VAL A 295 28.94 -8.72 -7.68
C VAL A 295 30.45 -8.83 -7.66
N ILE A 296 30.96 -10.03 -7.91
CA ILE A 296 32.38 -10.31 -8.09
C ILE A 296 32.65 -10.35 -9.58
N ILE A 297 33.43 -9.37 -10.05
CA ILE A 297 33.95 -9.35 -11.41
C ILE A 297 35.27 -10.11 -11.40
N ASN A 298 35.29 -11.27 -12.06
CA ASN A 298 36.48 -12.09 -12.19
C ASN A 298 37.40 -11.59 -13.32
N GLU A 299 38.67 -11.92 -13.19
CA GLU A 299 39.68 -11.73 -14.24
C GLU A 299 39.36 -12.57 -15.48
N CYS A 300 39.64 -12.04 -16.68
CA CYS A 300 39.37 -12.75 -17.92
C CYS A 300 40.51 -13.73 -18.24
N ASN A 301 40.20 -14.98 -18.61
CA ASN A 301 41.21 -15.90 -19.14
C ASN A 301 41.61 -15.49 -20.58
N ASP A 302 42.65 -14.67 -20.67
CA ASP A 302 43.62 -14.49 -21.76
C ASP A 302 43.24 -14.98 -23.16
N THR A 303 42.64 -14.07 -23.94
CA THR A 303 42.74 -14.01 -25.43
C THR A 303 42.43 -12.60 -25.96
N PHE A 304 41.81 -11.73 -25.16
CA PHE A 304 41.36 -10.40 -25.58
C PHE A 304 41.85 -9.26 -24.68
N LEU A 305 43.00 -9.38 -24.01
CA LEU A 305 43.56 -8.32 -23.17
C LEU A 305 43.62 -6.96 -23.90
N TYR A 306 43.30 -5.88 -23.19
CA TYR A 306 43.41 -4.47 -23.61
C TYR A 306 42.46 -3.99 -24.71
N ARG A 307 41.38 -4.71 -25.01
CA ARG A 307 40.33 -4.21 -25.92
C ARG A 307 39.27 -3.45 -25.13
N ASN A 308 38.77 -2.37 -25.73
CA ASN A 308 37.55 -1.72 -25.23
C ASN A 308 36.41 -2.75 -25.37
N ARG A 309 35.65 -2.96 -24.30
CA ARG A 309 34.41 -3.75 -24.36
C ARG A 309 33.30 -2.84 -24.90
N ASP A 310 32.50 -2.27 -24.01
CA ASP A 310 31.38 -1.41 -24.36
C ASP A 310 31.60 0.08 -23.98
N ASP A 311 32.62 0.39 -23.17
CA ASP A 311 33.01 1.75 -22.78
C ASP A 311 34.52 1.94 -22.89
N SER A 312 34.96 3.10 -23.39
CA SER A 312 36.38 3.45 -23.55
C SER A 312 37.18 3.50 -22.24
N LYS A 313 36.52 3.65 -21.09
CA LYS A 313 37.13 3.68 -19.76
C LYS A 313 37.56 2.30 -19.26
N PHE A 314 36.91 1.23 -19.74
CA PHE A 314 37.15 -0.12 -19.25
C PHE A 314 37.74 -1.00 -20.35
N LYS A 315 38.91 -1.54 -20.07
CA LYS A 315 39.58 -2.52 -20.93
C LYS A 315 39.37 -3.91 -20.38
N SER A 316 39.36 -4.91 -21.24
CA SER A 316 39.49 -6.30 -20.81
C SER A 316 40.84 -6.51 -20.13
N TRP A 317 40.77 -6.87 -18.85
CA TRP A 317 41.88 -7.37 -18.04
C TRP A 317 41.64 -8.86 -17.78
#